data_AF-A0A174RJG4-F1
#
_entry.id   AF-A0A174RJG4-F1
#
_cell.length_a   1.000
_cell.length_b   1.000
_cell.length_c   1.000
_cell.angle_alpha   90.00
_cell.angle_beta   90.00
_cell.angle_gamma   90.00
#
_symmetry.space_group_name_H-M   'P 1'
#
loop_
_entity.id
_entity.type
_entity.pdbx_description
1 polymer ?
#
loop_
_entity_poly.entity_id
_entity_poly.type
_entity_poly.pdbx_seq_one_letter_code
_entity_poly.pdbx_strand_id
1 'polypeptide(L)'
;MMKFDNAKYRTVLNLIKKTGEFKGKAVPSKARLHEMIGDALGISHNTVKDWERATSNGPDPRIPGLLEQLEAYLELPEGGLRERTAEPIKLNEEERKIMNTTTDFQKQQIMECYERLRKFVSDMDIEDENVYYDIRNMIEVKKIALPTAVYKAMMNFMDQVVEPYVFEDTTEIFSEEEAERNEKGIVEIKSEQAFQKLMVRFMEKLSELDEKIETFAESELKPYLER
;
A
#
# COMPACT_ATOMS: atom_id res chain seq x y z
N MET A 1 -3.85 23.28 21.68
CA MET A 1 -4.10 23.43 20.24
C MET A 1 -3.23 22.40 19.54
N MET A 2 -3.81 21.47 18.78
CA MET A 2 -3.02 20.49 18.02
C MET A 2 -2.23 21.23 16.94
N LYS A 3 -0.97 20.86 16.78
CA LYS A 3 -0.04 21.53 15.85
C LYS A 3 -0.29 21.02 14.43
N PHE A 4 -0.12 21.87 13.43
CA PHE A 4 -0.27 21.51 12.02
C PHE A 4 0.91 20.65 11.56
N ASP A 5 0.64 19.59 10.80
CA ASP A 5 1.64 18.67 10.28
C ASP A 5 2.06 19.07 8.86
N ASN A 6 3.06 19.96 8.77
CA ASN A 6 3.56 20.48 7.49
C ASN A 6 4.11 19.37 6.58
N ALA A 7 4.62 18.27 7.15
CA ALA A 7 5.18 17.16 6.38
C ALA A 7 4.08 16.34 5.70
N LYS A 8 2.97 16.05 6.41
CA LYS A 8 1.79 15.43 5.81
C LYS A 8 1.17 16.32 4.76
N TYR A 9 0.99 17.60 5.05
CA TYR A 9 0.46 18.57 4.09
C TYR A 9 1.26 18.59 2.79
N ARG A 10 2.60 18.69 2.89
CA ARG A 10 3.50 18.64 1.73
C ARG A 10 3.39 17.34 0.93
N THR A 11 3.23 16.22 1.63
CA THR A 11 3.03 14.90 1.01
C THR A 11 1.75 14.86 0.21
N VAL A 12 0.63 15.31 0.78
CA VAL A 12 -0.68 15.38 0.09
C VAL A 12 -0.59 16.23 -1.17
N LEU A 13 0.02 17.43 -1.10
CA LEU A 13 0.17 18.29 -2.27
C LEU A 13 1.06 17.68 -3.35
N ASN A 14 2.14 16.98 -2.96
CA ASN A 14 3.01 16.27 -3.91
C ASN A 14 2.26 15.17 -4.66
N LEU A 15 1.36 14.46 -3.97
CA LEU A 15 0.56 13.38 -4.56
C LEU A 15 -0.43 13.92 -5.56
N ILE A 16 -1.18 14.97 -5.19
CA ILE A 16 -2.10 15.66 -6.09
C ILE A 16 -1.36 16.25 -7.31
N LYS A 17 -0.14 16.76 -7.12
CA LYS A 17 0.68 17.21 -8.25
C LYS A 17 1.13 16.05 -9.15
N LYS A 18 1.38 14.86 -8.59
CA LYS A 18 1.81 13.67 -9.34
C LYS A 18 0.69 13.10 -10.19
N THR A 19 -0.57 13.16 -9.73
CA THR A 19 -1.74 12.76 -10.53
C THR A 19 -1.99 13.69 -11.70
N GLY A 20 -1.54 14.95 -11.62
CA GLY A 20 -1.70 15.94 -12.69
C GLY A 20 -3.11 16.51 -12.82
N GLU A 21 -4.04 16.07 -11.97
CA GLU A 21 -5.43 16.52 -11.90
C GLU A 21 -5.91 16.52 -10.44
N PHE A 22 -6.76 17.50 -10.10
CA PHE A 22 -7.45 17.58 -8.83
C PHE A 22 -8.84 18.18 -9.01
N LYS A 23 -9.87 17.50 -8.48
CA LYS A 23 -11.29 17.92 -8.60
C LYS A 23 -11.71 18.26 -10.04
N GLY A 24 -11.33 17.42 -11.00
CA GLY A 24 -11.66 17.60 -12.42
C GLY A 24 -10.92 18.76 -13.11
N LYS A 25 -9.89 19.33 -12.48
CA LYS A 25 -9.07 20.41 -13.03
C LYS A 25 -7.61 19.98 -13.15
N ALA A 26 -6.99 20.32 -14.28
CA ALA A 26 -5.57 20.05 -14.49
C ALA A 26 -4.68 20.78 -13.48
N VAL A 27 -3.71 20.06 -12.91
CA VAL A 27 -2.70 20.55 -11.98
C VAL A 27 -1.30 20.31 -12.59
N PRO A 28 -0.91 21.11 -13.60
CA PRO A 28 0.38 20.95 -14.26
C PRO A 28 1.57 21.31 -13.35
N SER A 29 1.32 22.04 -12.26
CA SER A 29 2.34 22.49 -11.32
C SER A 29 1.80 22.64 -9.90
N LYS A 30 2.71 22.63 -8.92
CA LYS A 30 2.36 22.95 -7.52
C LYS A 30 1.84 24.38 -7.36
N ALA A 31 2.35 25.33 -8.15
CA ALA A 31 1.86 26.70 -8.11
C ALA A 31 0.37 26.76 -8.43
N ARG A 32 -0.07 25.99 -9.44
CA ARG A 32 -1.49 25.87 -9.78
C ARG A 32 -2.31 25.25 -8.65
N LEU A 33 -1.79 24.22 -7.97
CA LEU A 33 -2.45 23.62 -6.82
C LEU A 33 -2.61 24.64 -5.68
N HIS A 34 -1.59 25.46 -5.42
CA HIS A 34 -1.66 26.50 -4.40
C HIS A 34 -2.69 27.58 -4.72
N GLU A 35 -2.81 27.98 -5.99
CA GLU A 35 -3.88 28.88 -6.45
C GLU A 35 -5.25 28.25 -6.19
N MET A 36 -5.43 27.00 -6.60
CA MET A 36 -6.71 26.29 -6.43
C MET A 36 -7.14 26.16 -4.96
N ILE A 37 -6.19 25.93 -4.05
CA ILE A 37 -6.47 25.88 -2.59
C ILE A 37 -6.72 27.29 -2.06
N GLY A 38 -5.93 28.28 -2.49
CA GLY A 38 -6.10 29.66 -2.07
C GLY A 38 -7.47 30.23 -2.46
N ASP A 39 -7.89 30.01 -3.71
CA ASP A 39 -9.19 30.41 -4.23
C ASP A 39 -10.33 29.76 -3.45
N ALA A 40 -10.22 28.47 -3.12
CA ALA A 40 -11.25 27.72 -2.41
C ALA A 40 -11.39 28.14 -0.94
N LEU A 41 -10.28 28.50 -0.29
CA LEU A 41 -10.25 28.87 1.13
C LEU A 41 -10.30 30.39 1.36
N GLY A 42 -10.34 31.20 0.29
CA GLY A 42 -10.35 32.66 0.39
C GLY A 42 -9.06 33.25 0.96
N ILE A 43 -7.91 32.60 0.71
CA ILE A 43 -6.59 33.00 1.21
C ILE A 43 -5.57 33.11 0.08
N SER A 44 -4.47 33.82 0.31
CA SER A 44 -3.41 33.93 -0.70
C SER A 44 -2.75 32.59 -0.98
N HIS A 45 -2.55 32.27 -2.27
CA HIS A 45 -1.76 31.11 -2.71
C HIS A 45 -0.32 31.11 -2.14
N ASN A 46 0.24 32.28 -1.81
CA ASN A 46 1.55 32.36 -1.14
C ASN A 46 1.47 31.86 0.31
N THR A 47 0.37 32.14 1.02
CA THR A 47 0.12 31.62 2.37
C THR A 47 -0.03 30.10 2.34
N VAL A 48 -0.77 29.57 1.36
CA VAL A 48 -0.93 28.12 1.11
C VAL A 48 0.42 27.44 0.85
N LYS A 49 1.27 28.06 0.01
CA LYS A 49 2.64 27.61 -0.27
C LYS A 49 3.50 27.61 0.99
N ASP A 50 3.39 28.65 1.81
CA ASP A 50 4.21 28.80 3.01
C ASP A 50 3.89 27.76 4.09
N TRP A 51 2.70 27.17 4.09
CA TRP A 51 2.35 26.03 4.96
C TRP A 51 3.18 24.77 4.68
N GLU A 52 3.81 24.63 3.51
CA GLU A 52 4.70 23.49 3.23
C GLU A 52 6.04 23.57 3.99
N ARG A 53 6.42 24.77 4.48
CA ARG A 53 7.67 25.02 5.21
C ARG A 53 7.60 24.38 6.59
N ALA A 54 8.69 23.75 7.02
CA ALA A 54 8.77 23.11 8.35
C ALA A 54 8.64 24.11 9.52
N THR A 55 8.93 25.40 9.29
CA THR A 55 8.81 26.47 10.29
C THR A 55 7.43 27.13 10.31
N SER A 56 6.53 26.74 9.41
CA SER A 56 5.20 27.32 9.33
C SER A 56 4.27 26.70 10.37
N ASN A 57 3.47 27.53 11.02
CA ASN A 57 2.44 27.07 11.95
C ASN A 57 1.17 26.58 11.25
N GLY A 58 1.14 26.59 9.92
CA GLY A 58 -0.02 26.19 9.14
C GLY A 58 -1.13 27.26 9.10
N PRO A 59 -2.39 26.85 8.88
CA PRO A 59 -3.56 27.73 8.90
C PRO A 59 -3.65 28.57 10.18
N ASP A 60 -3.97 29.86 10.05
CA ASP A 60 -4.10 30.76 11.20
C ASP A 60 -5.27 30.30 12.09
N PRO A 61 -5.03 29.89 13.34
CA PRO A 61 -6.08 29.41 14.25
C PRO A 61 -7.10 30.48 14.62
N ARG A 62 -6.82 31.76 14.34
CA ARG A 62 -7.75 32.88 14.55
C ARG A 62 -8.83 32.93 13.48
N ILE A 63 -8.66 32.22 12.36
CA ILE A 63 -9.67 32.08 11.30
C ILE A 63 -10.44 30.78 11.59
N PRO A 64 -11.68 30.86 12.10
CA PRO A 64 -12.42 29.67 12.53
C PRO A 64 -12.65 28.70 11.36
N GLY A 65 -12.36 27.42 11.58
CA GLY A 65 -12.64 26.37 10.61
C GLY A 65 -11.67 26.31 9.42
N LEU A 66 -10.63 27.15 9.36
CA LEU A 66 -9.75 27.21 8.18
C LEU A 66 -8.98 25.90 7.95
N LEU A 67 -8.54 25.24 9.03
CA LEU A 67 -7.86 23.96 8.93
C LEU A 67 -8.82 22.86 8.50
N GLU A 68 -10.03 22.85 9.05
CA GLU A 68 -11.10 21.90 8.72
C GLU A 68 -11.55 22.07 7.27
N GLN A 69 -11.67 23.31 6.78
CA GLN A 69 -11.97 23.62 5.39
C GLN A 69 -10.84 23.18 4.46
N LEU A 70 -9.57 23.35 4.87
CA LEU A 70 -8.43 22.83 4.11
C LEU A 70 -8.45 21.30 4.05
N GLU A 71 -8.69 20.63 5.16
CA GLU A 71 -8.80 19.16 5.24
C GLU A 71 -9.95 18.67 4.34
N ALA A 72 -11.13 19.26 4.45
CA ALA A 72 -12.28 18.93 3.61
C ALA A 72 -12.03 19.22 2.11
N TYR A 73 -11.39 20.35 1.79
CA TYR A 73 -11.05 20.67 0.41
C TYR A 73 -10.06 19.66 -0.19
N LEU A 74 -9.10 19.19 0.61
CA LEU A 74 -8.14 18.15 0.24
C LEU A 74 -8.71 16.72 0.35
N GLU A 75 -10.00 16.57 0.67
CA GLU A 75 -10.69 15.28 0.82
C GLU A 75 -10.04 14.40 1.91
N LEU A 76 -9.52 15.02 2.96
CA LEU A 76 -8.95 14.38 4.13
C LEU A 76 -9.99 14.27 5.26
N PRO A 77 -9.93 13.22 6.10
CA PRO A 77 -10.74 13.15 7.30
C PRO A 77 -10.35 14.29 8.27
N GLU A 78 -11.29 14.67 9.14
CA GLU A 78 -11.06 15.68 10.17
C GLU A 78 -9.83 15.31 11.03
N GLY A 79 -8.91 16.26 11.17
CA GLY A 79 -7.63 16.04 11.86
C GLY A 79 -6.55 15.33 11.04
N GLY A 80 -6.78 15.07 9.76
CA GLY A 80 -5.82 14.45 8.84
C GLY A 80 -4.49 15.22 8.69
N LEU A 81 -4.49 16.53 8.95
CA LEU A 81 -3.32 17.42 8.87
C LEU A 81 -2.80 17.88 10.24
N ARG A 82 -3.18 17.21 11.33
CA ARG A 82 -2.71 17.53 12.70
C ARG A 82 -1.56 16.62 13.12
N GLU A 83 -0.55 17.19 13.78
CA GLU A 83 0.48 16.46 14.52
C GLU A 83 -0.20 15.77 15.70
N ARG A 84 -0.05 14.45 15.79
CA ARG A 84 -0.56 13.69 16.93
C ARG A 84 0.32 14.01 18.14
N THR A 85 -0.14 14.89 19.03
CA THR A 85 0.34 14.91 20.40
C THR A 85 -0.15 13.63 21.06
N ALA A 86 0.76 12.81 21.56
CA ALA A 86 0.46 11.54 22.18
C ALA A 86 -0.56 11.69 23.31
N GLU A 87 -1.81 11.31 23.04
CA GLU A 87 -2.68 10.50 23.89
C GLU A 87 -3.75 9.91 22.95
N PRO A 88 -3.97 8.57 22.94
CA PRO A 88 -4.99 7.97 22.08
C PRO A 88 -6.36 8.47 22.51
N ILE A 89 -7.10 9.07 21.55
CA ILE A 89 -8.51 9.39 21.72
C ILE A 89 -9.21 8.10 22.14
N LYS A 90 -9.82 8.09 23.33
CA LYS A 90 -10.74 7.03 23.76
C LYS A 90 -12.05 7.22 22.99
N LEU A 91 -12.05 6.80 21.73
CA LEU A 91 -13.26 6.72 20.91
C LEU A 91 -14.12 5.57 21.45
N ASN A 92 -15.42 5.82 21.59
CA ASN A 92 -16.40 4.77 21.89
C ASN A 92 -16.57 3.85 20.65
N GLU A 93 -17.14 2.65 20.84
CA GLU A 93 -17.26 1.64 19.77
C GLU A 93 -18.09 2.10 18.58
N GLU A 94 -19.01 3.04 18.77
CA GLU A 94 -19.86 3.59 17.70
C GLU A 94 -19.10 4.61 16.83
N GLU A 95 -18.26 5.47 17.40
CA GLU A 95 -17.42 6.40 16.64
C GLU A 95 -16.29 5.67 15.89
N ARG A 96 -15.78 4.55 16.43
CA ARG A 96 -14.89 3.63 15.69
C ARG A 96 -15.59 2.95 14.51
N LYS A 97 -16.91 2.73 14.57
CA LYS A 97 -17.69 2.20 13.44
C LYS A 97 -17.87 3.24 12.33
N ILE A 98 -18.02 4.52 12.68
CA ILE A 98 -18.27 5.61 11.72
C ILE A 98 -16.97 6.07 11.01
N MET A 99 -15.80 5.95 11.64
CA MET A 99 -14.49 6.28 11.03
C MET A 99 -13.84 5.14 10.21
N ASN A 100 -14.45 3.96 10.14
CA ASN A 100 -13.84 2.76 9.55
C ASN A 100 -14.67 2.14 8.41
N THR A 101 -15.28 3.00 7.59
CA THR A 101 -15.83 2.59 6.28
C THR A 101 -14.74 2.76 5.23
N THR A 102 -14.25 1.64 4.72
CA THR A 102 -13.34 1.62 3.58
C THR A 102 -14.09 2.15 2.37
N THR A 103 -13.56 3.16 1.68
CA THR A 103 -14.24 3.72 0.50
C THR A 103 -14.26 2.70 -0.64
N ASP A 104 -15.20 2.80 -1.58
CA ASP A 104 -15.24 1.89 -2.74
C ASP A 104 -13.94 1.91 -3.55
N PHE A 105 -13.30 3.08 -3.64
CA PHE A 105 -11.97 3.21 -4.22
C PHE A 105 -10.92 2.40 -3.45
N GLN A 106 -10.89 2.50 -2.12
CA GLN A 106 -9.98 1.71 -1.29
C GLN A 106 -10.28 0.20 -1.40
N LYS A 107 -11.55 -0.20 -1.44
CA LYS A 107 -11.96 -1.60 -1.66
C LYS A 107 -11.45 -2.11 -3.00
N GLN A 108 -11.58 -1.32 -4.06
CA GLN A 108 -11.06 -1.65 -5.38
C GLN A 108 -9.53 -1.85 -5.35
N GLN A 109 -8.80 -0.98 -4.65
CA GLN A 109 -7.35 -1.11 -4.53
C GLN A 109 -6.93 -2.34 -3.71
N ILE A 110 -7.69 -2.69 -2.67
CA ILE A 110 -7.48 -3.93 -1.91
C ILE A 110 -7.69 -5.15 -2.82
N MET A 111 -8.78 -5.16 -3.59
CA MET A 111 -9.09 -6.25 -4.52
C MET A 111 -8.03 -6.39 -5.62
N GLU A 112 -7.55 -5.29 -6.18
CA GLU A 112 -6.49 -5.32 -7.21
C GLU A 112 -5.20 -5.97 -6.68
N CYS A 113 -4.82 -5.66 -5.42
CA CYS A 113 -3.68 -6.31 -4.79
C CYS A 113 -3.92 -7.81 -4.56
N TYR A 114 -5.10 -8.18 -4.09
CA TYR A 114 -5.48 -9.57 -3.86
C TYR A 114 -5.50 -10.39 -5.16
N GLU A 115 -6.12 -9.87 -6.22
CA GLU A 115 -6.17 -10.50 -7.54
C GLU A 115 -4.77 -10.71 -8.12
N ARG A 116 -3.87 -9.75 -7.90
CA ARG A 116 -2.48 -9.89 -8.34
C ARG A 116 -1.74 -11.01 -7.59
N LEU A 117 -1.98 -11.18 -6.28
CA LEU A 117 -1.46 -12.30 -5.50
C LEU A 117 -2.03 -13.65 -5.98
N ARG A 118 -3.35 -13.73 -6.21
CA ARG A 118 -3.99 -14.94 -6.78
C ARG A 118 -3.41 -15.31 -8.15
N LYS A 119 -3.15 -14.30 -8.99
CA LYS A 119 -2.56 -14.49 -10.32
C LYS A 119 -1.12 -14.99 -10.24
N PHE A 120 -0.35 -14.59 -9.23
CA PHE A 120 1.01 -15.09 -8.99
C PHE A 120 1.06 -16.62 -8.86
N VAL A 121 0.13 -17.20 -8.11
CA VAL A 121 0.00 -18.66 -7.99
C VAL A 121 -0.61 -19.27 -9.25
N SER A 122 -1.67 -18.67 -9.79
CA SER A 122 -2.40 -19.24 -10.94
C SER A 122 -1.56 -19.29 -12.22
N ASP A 123 -0.69 -18.29 -12.43
CA ASP A 123 0.24 -18.23 -13.56
C ASP A 123 1.52 -19.07 -13.28
N MET A 124 1.64 -19.68 -12.10
CA MET A 124 2.80 -20.47 -11.64
C MET A 124 4.09 -19.65 -11.52
N ASP A 125 3.98 -18.36 -11.23
CA ASP A 125 5.11 -17.43 -11.13
C ASP A 125 5.81 -17.46 -9.75
N ILE A 126 5.49 -18.42 -8.87
CA ILE A 126 5.86 -18.38 -7.44
C ILE A 126 7.37 -18.42 -7.15
N GLU A 127 8.20 -18.69 -8.16
CA GLU A 127 9.67 -18.69 -8.11
C GLU A 127 10.28 -17.57 -8.98
N ASP A 128 9.47 -16.67 -9.54
CA ASP A 128 9.93 -15.54 -10.35
C ASP A 128 10.15 -14.28 -9.50
N GLU A 129 11.42 -13.93 -9.32
CA GLU A 129 11.85 -12.74 -8.58
C GLU A 129 11.31 -11.43 -9.16
N ASN A 130 11.23 -11.31 -10.50
CA ASN A 130 10.76 -10.08 -11.14
C ASN A 130 9.28 -9.88 -10.85
N VAL A 131 8.50 -10.95 -10.98
CA VAL A 131 7.07 -10.90 -10.67
C VAL A 131 6.85 -10.59 -9.19
N TYR A 132 7.63 -11.17 -8.28
CA TYR A 132 7.61 -10.82 -6.85
C TYR A 132 7.82 -9.31 -6.62
N TYR A 133 8.89 -8.74 -7.19
CA TYR A 133 9.18 -7.31 -7.03
C TYR A 133 8.13 -6.42 -7.68
N ASP A 134 7.55 -6.82 -8.82
CA ASP A 134 6.47 -6.08 -9.47
C ASP A 134 5.22 -6.00 -8.58
N ILE A 135 4.83 -7.11 -7.96
CA ILE A 135 3.70 -7.15 -7.02
C ILE A 135 4.01 -6.28 -5.80
N ARG A 136 5.18 -6.44 -5.21
CA ARG A 136 5.61 -5.68 -4.04
C ARG A 136 5.61 -4.17 -4.33
N ASN A 137 6.15 -3.77 -5.48
CA ASN A 137 6.19 -2.38 -5.92
C ASN A 137 4.78 -1.83 -6.17
N MET A 138 3.89 -2.61 -6.75
CA MET A 138 2.48 -2.23 -6.93
C MET A 138 1.80 -1.96 -5.58
N ILE A 139 2.02 -2.80 -4.56
CA ILE A 139 1.49 -2.57 -3.20
C ILE A 139 2.10 -1.29 -2.60
N GLU A 140 3.41 -1.07 -2.74
CA GLU A 140 4.10 0.12 -2.23
C GLU A 140 3.54 1.41 -2.83
N VAL A 141 3.29 1.43 -4.15
CA VAL A 141 2.70 2.58 -4.84
C VAL A 141 1.27 2.86 -4.34
N LYS A 142 0.55 1.82 -3.91
CA LYS A 142 -0.82 1.91 -3.38
C LYS A 142 -0.90 2.24 -1.89
N LYS A 143 0.22 2.44 -1.19
CA LYS A 143 0.29 2.77 0.26
C LYS A 143 -0.68 3.85 0.73
N ILE A 144 -0.93 4.86 -0.09
CA ILE A 144 -1.85 5.98 0.24
C ILE A 144 -3.31 5.60 -0.05
N ALA A 145 -3.52 4.74 -1.04
CA ALA A 145 -4.83 4.30 -1.48
C ALA A 145 -5.33 3.06 -0.72
N LEU A 146 -4.50 2.45 0.11
CA LEU A 146 -4.86 1.34 1.00
C LEU A 146 -5.02 1.84 2.44
N PRO A 147 -5.98 1.30 3.21
CA PRO A 147 -6.00 1.47 4.66
C PRO A 147 -4.64 1.07 5.24
N THR A 148 -4.10 1.87 6.17
CA THR A 148 -2.74 1.66 6.69
C THR A 148 -2.54 0.26 7.29
N ALA A 149 -3.57 -0.29 7.93
CA ALA A 149 -3.54 -1.65 8.46
C ALA A 149 -3.38 -2.68 7.33
N VAL A 150 -4.19 -2.57 6.27
CA VAL A 150 -4.14 -3.45 5.09
C VAL A 150 -2.80 -3.36 4.38
N TYR A 151 -2.30 -2.15 4.11
CA TYR A 151 -0.98 -1.98 3.49
C TYR A 151 0.13 -2.66 4.29
N LYS A 152 0.17 -2.47 5.62
CA LYS A 152 1.16 -3.11 6.47
C LYS A 152 1.02 -4.63 6.46
N ALA A 153 -0.22 -5.14 6.52
CA ALA A 153 -0.49 -6.57 6.47
C ALA A 153 -0.04 -7.18 5.14
N MET A 154 -0.32 -6.51 4.01
CA MET A 154 0.12 -6.93 2.68
C MET A 154 1.64 -6.94 2.53
N MET A 155 2.33 -5.87 2.95
CA MET A 155 3.80 -5.83 2.89
C MET A 155 4.42 -6.91 3.78
N ASN A 156 3.88 -7.12 4.98
CA ASN A 156 4.35 -8.19 5.85
C ASN A 156 4.07 -9.58 5.26
N PHE A 157 2.93 -9.78 4.62
CA PHE A 157 2.62 -11.03 3.92
C PHE A 157 3.59 -11.27 2.75
N MET A 158 3.91 -10.24 1.97
CA MET A 158 4.94 -10.35 0.92
C MET A 158 6.28 -10.78 1.50
N ASP A 159 6.78 -10.04 2.50
CA ASP A 159 8.13 -10.23 3.03
C ASP A 159 8.27 -11.52 3.86
N GLN A 160 7.21 -11.99 4.53
CA GLN A 160 7.29 -13.14 5.46
C GLN A 160 6.68 -14.43 4.91
N VAL A 161 5.77 -14.32 3.94
CA VAL A 161 5.03 -15.49 3.42
C VAL A 161 5.35 -15.72 1.96
N VAL A 162 5.37 -14.70 1.11
CA VAL A 162 5.58 -14.89 -0.34
C VAL A 162 7.07 -15.02 -0.67
N GLU A 163 7.91 -14.14 -0.12
CA GLU A 163 9.35 -14.10 -0.38
C GLU A 163 10.06 -15.46 -0.20
N PRO A 164 9.79 -16.25 0.85
CA PRO A 164 10.39 -17.57 0.99
C PRO A 164 10.13 -18.50 -0.20
N TYR A 165 8.93 -18.45 -0.81
CA TYR A 165 8.62 -19.30 -1.96
C TYR A 165 9.43 -18.93 -3.21
N VAL A 166 9.87 -17.67 -3.28
CA VAL A 166 10.59 -17.10 -4.44
C VAL A 166 12.10 -17.36 -4.34
N PHE A 167 12.67 -17.12 -3.16
CA PHE A 167 14.12 -17.09 -2.99
C PHE A 167 14.70 -18.31 -2.25
N GLU A 168 13.89 -19.11 -1.55
CA GLU A 168 14.41 -20.34 -0.94
C GLU A 168 14.69 -21.40 -2.00
N ASP A 169 15.90 -21.95 -1.95
CA ASP A 169 16.36 -22.99 -2.87
C ASP A 169 15.63 -24.31 -2.60
N THR A 170 14.75 -24.70 -3.53
CA THR A 170 13.98 -25.95 -3.43
C THR A 170 14.78 -27.18 -3.83
N THR A 171 16.02 -27.01 -4.29
CA THR A 171 16.84 -28.11 -4.83
C THR A 171 17.42 -29.01 -3.72
N GLU A 172 17.25 -28.64 -2.45
CA GLU A 172 17.57 -29.47 -1.28
C GLU A 172 16.76 -30.79 -1.21
N ILE A 173 15.72 -30.94 -2.03
CA ILE A 173 14.93 -32.18 -2.12
C ILE A 173 15.67 -33.32 -2.82
N PHE A 174 16.80 -33.06 -3.47
CA PHE A 174 17.52 -34.02 -4.29
C PHE A 174 18.78 -34.57 -3.62
N SER A 175 19.04 -35.87 -3.82
CA SER A 175 20.36 -36.45 -3.58
C SER A 175 21.33 -36.13 -4.73
N GLU A 176 22.63 -36.30 -4.50
CA GLU A 176 23.69 -36.16 -5.54
C GLU A 176 23.48 -37.11 -6.74
N GLU A 177 22.76 -38.22 -6.53
CA GLU A 177 22.39 -39.17 -7.58
C GLU A 177 21.18 -38.70 -8.40
N GLU A 178 20.30 -37.89 -7.83
CA GLU A 178 19.08 -37.38 -8.46
C GLU A 178 19.31 -36.10 -9.26
N ALA A 179 20.18 -35.21 -8.76
CA ALA A 179 20.53 -33.96 -9.43
C ALA A 179 21.96 -33.50 -9.08
N GLU A 180 22.58 -32.74 -9.98
CA GLU A 180 23.87 -32.09 -9.71
C GLU A 180 23.88 -30.64 -10.22
N ARG A 181 24.59 -29.74 -9.53
CA ARG A 181 24.86 -28.40 -10.07
C ARG A 181 26.07 -28.47 -10.99
N ASN A 182 25.90 -28.06 -12.24
CA ASN A 182 27.01 -27.92 -13.17
C ASN A 182 27.88 -26.69 -12.84
N GLU A 183 28.98 -26.51 -13.58
CA GLU A 183 29.94 -25.41 -13.39
C GLU A 183 29.33 -24.01 -13.53
N LYS A 184 28.15 -23.89 -14.13
CA LYS A 184 27.39 -22.63 -14.28
C LYS A 184 26.35 -22.42 -13.17
N GLY A 185 26.30 -23.33 -12.19
CA GLY A 185 25.34 -23.31 -11.09
C GLY A 185 23.93 -23.78 -11.45
N ILE A 186 23.72 -24.31 -12.66
CA ILE A 186 22.41 -24.84 -13.11
C ILE A 186 22.25 -26.26 -12.57
N VAL A 187 21.09 -26.56 -11.98
CA VAL A 187 20.75 -27.90 -11.51
C VAL A 187 20.35 -28.78 -12.69
N GLU A 188 21.11 -29.84 -12.94
CA GLU A 188 20.84 -30.87 -13.93
C GLU A 188 20.18 -32.07 -13.25
N ILE A 189 18.95 -32.38 -13.69
CA ILE A 189 18.16 -33.50 -13.17
C ILE A 189 18.51 -34.75 -13.97
N LYS A 190 18.92 -35.81 -13.26
CA LYS A 190 19.53 -37.00 -13.86
C LYS A 190 18.52 -38.08 -14.25
N SER A 191 17.26 -37.98 -13.82
CA SER A 191 16.22 -38.96 -14.11
C SER A 191 14.81 -38.37 -14.22
N GLU A 192 13.93 -39.08 -14.93
CA GLU A 192 12.51 -38.71 -15.01
C GLU A 192 11.81 -38.77 -13.64
N GLN A 193 12.21 -39.71 -12.78
CA GLN A 193 11.68 -39.81 -11.41
C GLN A 193 12.06 -38.60 -10.56
N ALA A 194 13.30 -38.13 -10.66
CA ALA A 194 13.73 -36.89 -10.01
C ALA A 194 12.98 -35.68 -10.56
N PHE A 195 12.74 -35.61 -11.88
CA PHE A 195 11.93 -34.55 -12.47
C PHE A 195 10.48 -34.56 -11.95
N GLN A 196 9.85 -35.73 -11.88
CA GLN A 196 8.50 -35.87 -11.31
C GLN A 196 8.45 -35.43 -9.84
N LYS A 197 9.47 -35.77 -9.04
CA LYS A 197 9.59 -35.34 -7.64
C LYS A 197 9.64 -33.81 -7.52
N LEU A 198 10.39 -33.12 -8.38
CA LEU A 198 10.40 -31.65 -8.43
C LEU A 198 9.03 -31.08 -8.79
N MET A 199 8.38 -31.62 -9.81
CA MET A 199 7.05 -31.15 -10.22
C MET A 199 6.02 -31.32 -9.11
N VAL A 200 6.05 -32.45 -8.39
CA VAL A 200 5.17 -32.67 -7.22
C VAL A 200 5.46 -31.63 -6.15
N ARG A 201 6.73 -31.40 -5.79
CA ARG A 201 7.09 -30.40 -4.78
C ARG A 201 6.68 -28.99 -5.18
N PHE A 202 6.82 -28.63 -6.45
CA PHE A 202 6.38 -27.34 -6.96
C PHE A 202 4.86 -27.17 -6.86
N MET A 203 4.08 -28.20 -7.22
CA MET A 203 2.63 -28.19 -7.07
C MET A 203 2.18 -28.10 -5.61
N GLU A 204 2.90 -28.75 -4.69
CA GLU A 204 2.67 -28.58 -3.24
C GLU A 204 2.90 -27.14 -2.81
N LYS A 205 4.02 -26.52 -3.21
CA LYS A 205 4.32 -25.11 -2.93
C LYS A 205 3.21 -24.18 -3.44
N LEU A 206 2.72 -24.41 -4.66
CA LEU A 206 1.60 -23.66 -5.23
C LEU A 206 0.35 -23.79 -4.36
N SER A 207 -0.03 -25.01 -3.98
CA SER A 207 -1.21 -25.27 -3.15
C SER A 207 -1.08 -24.64 -1.76
N GLU A 208 0.08 -24.79 -1.11
CA GLU A 208 0.35 -24.20 0.20
C GLU A 208 0.24 -22.67 0.16
N LEU A 209 0.83 -22.04 -0.86
CA LEU A 209 0.79 -20.58 -1.00
C LEU A 209 -0.63 -20.09 -1.33
N ASP A 210 -1.39 -20.82 -2.15
CA ASP A 210 -2.79 -20.52 -2.46
C ASP A 210 -3.64 -20.48 -1.17
N GLU A 211 -3.53 -21.50 -0.32
CA GLU A 211 -4.23 -21.57 0.96
C GLU A 211 -3.85 -20.43 1.91
N LYS A 212 -2.55 -20.07 1.94
CA LYS A 212 -2.07 -18.93 2.74
C LYS A 212 -2.61 -17.60 2.23
N ILE A 213 -2.72 -17.42 0.91
CA ILE A 213 -3.32 -16.22 0.30
C ILE A 213 -4.80 -16.12 0.66
N GLU A 214 -5.56 -17.23 0.57
CA GLU A 214 -6.98 -17.24 0.97
C GLU A 214 -7.16 -16.92 2.45
N THR A 215 -6.37 -17.58 3.32
CA THR A 215 -6.41 -17.34 4.77
C THR A 215 -6.09 -15.88 5.10
N PHE A 216 -5.10 -15.29 4.42
CA PHE A 216 -4.77 -13.87 4.54
C PHE A 216 -5.91 -12.98 4.06
N ALA A 217 -6.52 -13.29 2.92
CA ALA A 217 -7.64 -12.52 2.38
C ALA A 217 -8.84 -12.52 3.33
N GLU A 218 -9.20 -13.68 3.88
CA GLU A 218 -10.30 -13.82 4.83
C GLU A 218 -10.06 -13.08 6.14
N SER A 219 -8.83 -13.11 6.67
CA SER A 219 -8.52 -12.52 7.97
C SER A 219 -8.22 -11.01 7.90
N GLU A 220 -7.44 -10.59 6.92
CA GLU A 220 -6.87 -9.23 6.85
C GLU A 220 -7.60 -8.33 5.85
N LEU A 221 -8.21 -8.88 4.79
CA LEU A 221 -8.80 -8.09 3.71
C LEU A 221 -10.33 -8.01 3.78
N LYS A 222 -10.99 -9.15 3.99
CA LYS A 222 -12.45 -9.30 4.07
C LYS A 222 -13.14 -8.29 5.00
N PRO A 223 -12.59 -7.94 6.20
CA PRO A 223 -13.20 -6.93 7.07
C PRO A 223 -13.37 -5.54 6.44
N TYR A 224 -12.60 -5.24 5.39
CA TYR A 224 -12.62 -3.98 4.67
C TYR A 224 -13.49 -4.04 3.40
N LEU A 225 -13.85 -5.23 2.94
CA LEU A 225 -14.62 -5.45 1.71
C LEU A 225 -16.13 -5.59 1.96
N GLU A 226 -16.53 -6.23 3.06
CA GLU A 226 -17.92 -6.59 3.35
C GLU A 226 -18.72 -5.54 4.15
N ARG A 227 -18.13 -4.36 4.43
CA ARG A 227 -18.75 -3.30 5.25
C ARG A 227 -19.35 -2.16 4.44
#